data_AF-A0A2D4JV84-F1
#
_entry.id   AF-A0A2D4JV84-F1
#
_cell.length_a   1.000
_cell.length_b   1.000
_cell.length_c   1.000
_cell.angle_alpha   90.00
_cell.angle_beta   90.00
_cell.angle_gamma   90.00
#
_symmetry.space_group_name_H-M   'P 1'
#
loop_
_entity.id
_entity.type
_entity.pdbx_description
1 polymer ?
#
loop_
_entity_poly.entity_id
_entity_poly.type
_entity_poly.pdbx_seq_one_letter_code
_entity_poly.pdbx_strand_id
1 'polypeptide(L)'
;IYPNILLFYPEAACAILRYRIRTLEGALHNAQEQGYKGAKFPWESAATGREVCPEKIYGDEEIHVNGDVVLALEQYFCITQDLKLFQQEGGWDVIQAIAQYWCSRVVWNSEEENYHIVGVMPPDE
;
A
#
# COMPACT_ATOMS: atom_id res chain seq x y z
N ILE A 1 -4.50 -12.13 7.95
CA ILE A 1 -5.51 -12.76 7.04
C ILE A 1 -4.80 -13.45 5.87
N TYR A 2 -4.00 -12.70 5.10
CA TYR A 2 -2.92 -13.29 4.32
C TYR A 2 -1.86 -13.91 5.25
N PRO A 3 -1.15 -14.96 4.84
CA PRO A 3 -1.30 -15.71 3.57
C PRO A 3 -2.38 -16.81 3.64
N ASN A 4 -2.92 -17.12 4.81
CA ASN A 4 -3.84 -18.26 5.00
C ASN A 4 -5.07 -18.21 4.07
N ILE A 5 -5.71 -17.05 3.92
CA ILE A 5 -6.88 -16.91 3.02
C ILE A 5 -6.53 -17.23 1.57
N LEU A 6 -5.32 -16.87 1.12
CA LEU A 6 -4.87 -17.11 -0.26
C LEU A 6 -4.66 -18.60 -0.52
N LEU A 7 -4.10 -19.31 0.46
CA LEU A 7 -3.81 -20.74 0.32
C LEU A 7 -5.09 -21.59 0.29
N PHE A 8 -6.12 -21.21 1.05
CA PHE A 8 -7.34 -22.00 1.16
C PHE A 8 -8.50 -21.47 0.29
N TYR A 9 -8.52 -20.17 -0.02
CA TYR A 9 -9.64 -19.47 -0.67
C TYR A 9 -9.13 -18.35 -1.60
N PRO A 10 -8.45 -18.67 -2.72
CA PRO A 10 -7.82 -17.68 -3.59
C PRO A 10 -8.82 -16.67 -4.19
N GLU A 11 -10.08 -17.03 -4.41
CA GLU A 11 -11.10 -16.11 -4.89
C GLU A 11 -11.46 -15.05 -3.84
N ALA A 12 -11.50 -15.43 -2.56
CA ALA A 12 -11.72 -14.49 -1.46
C ALA A 12 -10.50 -13.57 -1.27
N ALA A 13 -9.30 -14.12 -1.41
CA ALA A 13 -8.06 -13.34 -1.43
C ALA A 13 -8.08 -12.30 -2.58
N CYS A 14 -8.45 -12.73 -3.80
CA CYS A 14 -8.62 -11.84 -4.94
C CYS A 14 -9.63 -10.71 -4.66
N ALA A 15 -10.75 -11.00 -4.00
CA ALA A 15 -11.73 -9.98 -3.63
C ALA A 15 -11.16 -8.92 -2.65
N ILE A 16 -10.28 -9.32 -1.72
CA ILE A 16 -9.56 -8.41 -0.82
C ILE A 16 -8.61 -7.50 -1.61
N LEU A 17 -7.91 -8.03 -2.62
CA LEU A 17 -7.03 -7.22 -3.48
C LEU A 17 -7.82 -6.26 -4.37
N ARG A 18 -8.93 -6.71 -4.94
CA ARG A 18 -9.87 -5.85 -5.68
C ARG A 18 -10.41 -4.70 -4.84
N TYR A 19 -10.57 -4.90 -3.53
CA TYR A 19 -10.89 -3.79 -2.63
C TYR A 19 -9.77 -2.74 -2.65
N ARG A 20 -8.50 -3.14 -2.48
CA ARG A 20 -7.36 -2.21 -2.51
C ARG A 20 -7.26 -1.46 -3.83
N ILE A 21 -7.42 -2.17 -4.94
CA ILE A 21 -7.49 -1.60 -6.29
C ILE A 21 -8.61 -0.56 -6.38
N ARG A 22 -9.85 -0.90 -5.98
CA ARG A 22 -11.00 0.03 -6.04
C ARG A 22 -10.79 1.28 -5.18
N THR A 23 -10.05 1.16 -4.10
CA THR A 23 -9.76 2.28 -3.17
C THR A 23 -8.50 3.07 -3.53
N LEU A 24 -7.89 2.82 -4.69
CA LEU A 24 -6.65 3.50 -5.10
C LEU A 24 -6.79 5.02 -5.10
N GLU A 25 -7.91 5.57 -5.56
CA GLU A 25 -8.14 7.03 -5.53
C GLU A 25 -8.07 7.63 -4.11
N GLY A 26 -8.57 6.91 -3.11
CA GLY A 26 -8.45 7.31 -1.70
C GLY A 26 -7.00 7.33 -1.24
N ALA A 27 -6.22 6.32 -1.61
CA ALA A 27 -4.79 6.24 -1.28
C ALA A 27 -3.96 7.34 -1.99
N LEU A 28 -4.30 7.68 -3.23
CA LEU A 28 -3.69 8.81 -3.95
C LEU A 28 -3.97 10.14 -3.24
N HIS A 29 -5.23 10.33 -2.80
CA HIS A 29 -5.62 11.52 -2.04
C HIS A 29 -4.85 11.64 -0.72
N ASN A 30 -4.71 10.54 0.03
CA ASN A 30 -3.97 10.55 1.30
C ASN A 30 -2.50 10.95 1.13
N ALA A 31 -1.84 10.50 0.05
CA ALA A 31 -0.46 10.90 -0.25
C ALA A 31 -0.39 12.40 -0.59
N GLN A 32 -1.34 12.89 -1.39
CA GLN A 32 -1.41 14.29 -1.79
C GLN A 32 -1.62 15.22 -0.59
N GLU A 33 -2.49 14.87 0.35
CA GLU A 33 -2.73 15.66 1.57
C GLU A 33 -1.45 15.84 2.42
N GLN A 34 -0.49 14.91 2.29
CA GLN A 34 0.81 14.95 2.97
C GLN A 34 1.93 15.52 2.09
N GLY A 35 1.62 16.00 0.88
CA GLY A 35 2.59 16.54 -0.06
C GLY A 35 3.44 15.49 -0.79
N TYR A 36 3.08 14.21 -0.69
CA TYR A 36 3.74 13.12 -1.40
C TYR A 36 3.08 12.82 -2.74
N LYS A 37 3.78 12.06 -3.60
CA LYS A 37 3.26 11.54 -4.87
C LYS A 37 2.78 10.10 -4.67
N GLY A 38 2.16 9.53 -5.70
CA GLY A 38 1.77 8.13 -5.69
C GLY A 38 0.66 7.83 -4.69
N ALA A 39 0.60 6.58 -4.21
CA ALA A 39 -0.44 6.09 -3.30
C ALA A 39 0.10 5.82 -1.90
N LYS A 40 -0.53 6.46 -0.90
CA LYS A 40 -0.39 6.13 0.52
C LYS A 40 -1.69 5.47 0.97
N PHE A 41 -1.71 4.14 1.02
CA PHE A 41 -2.83 3.42 1.61
C PHE A 41 -3.00 3.85 3.07
N PRO A 42 -4.26 4.00 3.53
CA PRO A 42 -4.51 4.41 4.90
C PRO A 42 -4.18 3.29 5.86
N TRP A 43 -3.79 3.67 7.09
CA TRP A 43 -3.63 2.74 8.20
C TRP A 43 -4.96 2.06 8.50
N GLU A 44 -6.02 2.85 8.72
CA GLU A 44 -7.37 2.35 8.83
C GLU A 44 -8.19 2.74 7.60
N SER A 45 -8.81 1.74 6.96
CA SER A 45 -9.50 1.91 5.68
C SER A 45 -10.98 1.58 5.79
N ALA A 46 -11.82 2.41 5.19
CA ALA A 46 -13.25 2.18 5.03
C ALA A 46 -13.68 2.39 3.56
N ALA A 47 -14.96 2.73 3.33
CA ALA A 47 -15.59 2.71 2.00
C ALA A 47 -14.85 3.50 0.90
N THR A 48 -14.18 4.60 1.23
CA THR A 48 -13.56 5.52 0.26
C THR A 48 -12.07 5.27 0.03
N GLY A 49 -11.42 4.45 0.86
CA GLY A 49 -9.96 4.35 0.86
C GLY A 49 -9.21 5.54 1.47
N ARG A 50 -9.92 6.55 1.97
CA ARG A 50 -9.31 7.65 2.73
C ARG A 50 -8.95 7.19 4.15
N GLU A 51 -7.98 7.86 4.74
CA GLU A 51 -7.61 7.65 6.13
C GLU A 51 -8.80 7.90 7.06
N VAL A 52 -9.07 6.94 7.93
CA VAL A 52 -10.10 7.04 8.98
C VAL A 52 -9.55 6.73 10.37
N CYS A 53 -8.25 6.47 10.51
CA CYS A 53 -7.63 6.28 11.82
C CYS A 53 -7.84 7.53 12.68
N PRO A 54 -8.44 7.39 13.88
CA PRO A 54 -8.74 8.53 14.74
C PRO A 54 -7.46 9.18 15.29
N GLU A 55 -6.42 8.37 15.51
CA GLU A 55 -5.15 8.82 16.03
C GLU A 55 -4.19 9.12 14.88
N LYS A 56 -3.96 10.43 14.67
CA LYS A 56 -3.22 10.95 13.52
C LYS A 56 -1.81 10.38 13.40
N ILE A 57 -1.16 10.05 14.52
CA ILE A 57 0.21 9.54 14.53
C ILE A 57 0.33 8.19 13.81
N TYR A 58 -0.58 7.25 14.06
CA TYR A 58 -0.59 5.94 13.38
C TYR A 58 -0.90 6.12 11.90
N GLY A 59 -1.96 6.90 11.60
CA GLY A 59 -2.35 7.19 10.23
C GLY A 59 -1.23 7.82 9.40
N ASP A 60 -0.41 8.69 9.98
CA ASP A 60 0.66 9.39 9.25
C ASP A 60 1.98 8.64 9.19
N GLU A 61 2.38 7.99 10.28
CA GLU A 61 3.75 7.48 10.42
C GLU A 61 3.85 5.97 10.21
N GLU A 62 2.76 5.21 10.34
CA GLU A 62 2.73 3.75 10.16
C GLU A 62 2.54 3.37 8.68
N ILE A 63 3.53 3.77 7.88
CA ILE A 63 3.45 3.76 6.43
C ILE A 63 3.82 2.40 5.80
N HIS A 64 4.18 1.39 6.61
CA HIS A 64 4.55 0.07 6.12
C HIS A 64 3.39 -0.67 5.44
N VAL A 65 2.14 -0.28 5.74
CA VAL A 65 0.93 -0.80 5.07
C VAL A 65 1.02 -0.75 3.54
N ASN A 66 1.75 0.23 2.99
CA ASN A 66 2.01 0.32 1.55
C ASN A 66 2.84 -0.88 1.05
N GLY A 67 3.89 -1.24 1.79
CA GLY A 67 4.68 -2.44 1.51
C GLY A 67 3.85 -3.72 1.66
N ASP A 68 2.99 -3.78 2.68
CA ASP A 68 2.14 -4.96 2.94
C ASP A 68 1.11 -5.20 1.84
N VAL A 69 0.53 -4.13 1.26
CA VAL A 69 -0.37 -4.23 0.11
C VAL A 69 0.36 -4.80 -1.12
N VAL A 70 1.59 -4.33 -1.39
CA VAL A 70 2.40 -4.87 -2.50
C VAL A 70 2.79 -6.32 -2.23
N LEU A 71 3.18 -6.66 -1.01
CA LEU A 71 3.50 -8.03 -0.62
C LEU A 71 2.30 -8.97 -0.82
N ALA A 72 1.09 -8.54 -0.48
CA ALA A 72 -0.12 -9.33 -0.70
C ALA A 72 -0.43 -9.54 -2.19
N LEU A 73 -0.19 -8.52 -3.04
CA LEU A 73 -0.29 -8.63 -4.50
C LEU A 73 0.75 -9.60 -5.07
N GLU A 74 2.00 -9.49 -4.63
CA GLU A 74 3.09 -10.38 -5.04
C GLU A 74 2.79 -11.83 -4.67
N GLN A 75 2.42 -12.08 -3.41
CA GLN A 75 2.02 -13.42 -2.94
C GLN A 75 0.88 -14.00 -3.79
N TYR A 76 -0.13 -13.19 -4.10
CA TYR A 76 -1.25 -13.62 -4.95
C TYR A 76 -0.79 -14.00 -6.36
N PHE A 77 0.07 -13.19 -6.97
CA PHE A 77 0.64 -13.50 -8.28
C PHE A 77 1.45 -14.80 -8.24
N CYS A 78 2.36 -14.95 -7.28
CA CYS A 78 3.22 -16.13 -7.16
C CYS A 78 2.40 -17.42 -7.04
N ILE A 79 1.28 -17.40 -6.31
CA ILE A 79 0.46 -18.59 -6.06
C ILE A 79 -0.51 -18.88 -7.20
N THR A 80 -1.16 -17.86 -7.77
CA THR A 80 -2.27 -18.06 -8.72
C THR A 80 -1.86 -17.90 -10.18
N GLN A 81 -0.75 -17.18 -10.44
CA GLN A 81 -0.33 -16.73 -11.77
C GLN A 81 -1.43 -15.94 -12.52
N ASP A 82 -2.38 -15.35 -11.79
CA ASP A 82 -3.50 -14.59 -12.35
C ASP A 82 -3.03 -13.21 -12.84
N LEU A 83 -2.55 -13.17 -14.08
CA LEU A 83 -2.14 -11.94 -14.76
C LEU A 83 -3.32 -10.99 -15.04
N LYS A 84 -4.56 -11.47 -15.04
CA LYS A 84 -5.72 -10.66 -15.37
C LYS A 84 -5.92 -9.56 -14.34
N LEU A 85 -5.78 -9.88 -13.05
CA LEU A 85 -5.88 -8.91 -11.96
C LEU A 85 -4.91 -7.72 -12.17
N PHE A 86 -3.70 -7.99 -12.65
CA PHE A 86 -2.67 -6.98 -12.85
C PHE A 86 -2.85 -6.18 -14.13
N GLN A 87 -3.14 -6.86 -15.25
CA GLN A 87 -3.17 -6.24 -16.57
C GLN A 87 -4.50 -5.55 -16.90
N GLN A 88 -5.61 -6.04 -16.34
CA GLN A 88 -6.95 -5.60 -16.74
C GLN A 88 -7.72 -4.96 -15.59
N GLU A 89 -7.41 -5.33 -14.35
CA GLU A 89 -8.21 -4.89 -13.20
C GLU A 89 -7.51 -3.81 -12.36
N GLY A 90 -6.28 -3.41 -12.69
CA GLY A 90 -5.57 -2.30 -12.03
C GLY A 90 -4.58 -2.71 -10.94
N GLY A 91 -4.23 -3.99 -10.82
CA GLY A 91 -3.19 -4.44 -9.90
C GLY A 91 -1.82 -3.80 -10.17
N TRP A 92 -1.48 -3.54 -11.45
CA TRP A 92 -0.25 -2.82 -11.79
C TRP A 92 -0.29 -1.35 -11.38
N ASP A 93 -1.43 -0.69 -11.54
CA ASP A 93 -1.59 0.73 -11.18
C ASP A 93 -1.36 0.95 -9.68
N VAL A 94 -1.81 0.01 -8.85
CA VAL A 94 -1.54 0.00 -7.40
C VAL A 94 -0.03 -0.09 -7.11
N ILE A 95 0.66 -1.07 -7.71
CA ILE A 95 2.10 -1.28 -7.49
C ILE A 95 2.89 -0.04 -7.94
N GLN A 96 2.57 0.49 -9.12
CA GLN A 96 3.23 1.67 -9.66
C GLN A 96 3.01 2.91 -8.77
N ALA A 97 1.78 3.12 -8.29
CA ALA A 97 1.47 4.25 -7.43
C ALA A 97 2.18 4.14 -6.07
N ILE A 98 2.27 2.95 -5.47
CA ILE A 98 3.02 2.74 -4.23
C ILE A 98 4.53 2.96 -4.45
N ALA A 99 5.10 2.49 -5.57
CA ALA A 99 6.49 2.76 -5.89
C ALA A 99 6.76 4.27 -6.04
N GLN A 100 5.86 5.01 -6.67
CA GLN A 100 5.95 6.48 -6.77
C GLN A 100 5.88 7.16 -5.40
N TYR A 101 5.06 6.63 -4.47
CA TYR A 101 5.01 7.11 -3.10
C TYR A 101 6.37 6.97 -2.42
N TRP A 102 6.97 5.78 -2.44
CA TRP A 102 8.29 5.57 -1.84
C TRP A 102 9.37 6.47 -2.45
N CYS A 103 9.40 6.63 -3.77
CA CYS A 103 10.33 7.56 -4.44
C CYS A 103 10.14 9.01 -3.98
N SER A 104 8.93 9.43 -3.62
CA SER A 104 8.66 10.77 -3.09
C SER A 104 8.85 10.90 -1.58
N ARG A 105 8.89 9.77 -0.86
CA ARG A 105 8.91 9.70 0.61
C ARG A 105 10.32 9.68 1.20
N VAL A 106 11.29 9.18 0.42
CA VAL A 106 12.69 9.10 0.82
C VAL A 106 13.37 10.48 0.83
N VAL A 107 14.33 10.63 1.73
CA VAL A 107 15.16 11.83 1.86
C VAL A 107 16.62 11.41 1.67
N TRP A 108 17.37 12.15 0.84
CA TRP A 108 18.81 11.91 0.67
C TRP A 108 19.59 12.40 1.90
N ASN A 109 20.45 11.55 2.45
CA ASN A 109 21.42 11.88 3.47
C ASN A 109 22.81 12.01 2.81
N SER A 110 23.37 13.22 2.80
CA SER A 110 24.67 13.49 2.19
C SER A 110 25.87 13.01 3.00
N GLU A 111 25.72 12.80 4.31
CA GLU A 111 26.80 12.32 5.17
C GLU A 111 27.01 10.81 5.01
N GLU A 112 25.91 10.08 4.85
CA GLU A 112 25.90 8.62 4.70
C GLU A 112 25.83 8.15 3.24
N GLU A 113 25.68 9.07 2.29
CA GLU A 113 25.52 8.80 0.85
C GLU A 113 24.40 7.79 0.54
N ASN A 114 23.27 7.90 1.25
CA ASN A 114 22.15 6.96 1.14
C ASN A 114 20.78 7.68 1.25
N TYR A 115 19.70 6.92 1.07
CA TYR A 115 18.32 7.41 1.22
C TYR A 115 17.72 6.91 2.53
N HIS A 116 17.13 7.82 3.31
CA HIS A 116 16.44 7.54 4.56
C HIS A 116 14.93 7.70 4.42
N ILE A 117 14.20 6.98 5.26
CA ILE A 117 12.77 7.21 5.50
C ILE A 117 12.66 7.69 6.95
N VAL A 118 12.30 8.96 7.13
CA VAL A 118 12.27 9.64 8.44
C VAL A 118 10.85 9.93 8.88
N GLY A 119 10.59 10.01 10.20
CA GLY A 119 9.25 10.25 10.75
C GLY A 119 8.32 9.09 10.45
N VAL A 120 8.67 7.91 10.97
CA VAL A 120 7.94 6.66 10.76
C VAL A 120 7.76 5.93 12.07
N MET A 121 6.64 5.20 12.13
CA MET A 121 6.35 4.23 13.19
C MET A 121 6.55 2.82 12.61
N PRO A 122 7.39 1.99 13.25
CA PRO A 122 7.50 0.58 12.87
C PRO A 122 6.26 -0.19 13.37
N PRO A 123 6.13 -1.49 13.03
CA PRO A 123 5.05 -2.34 13.57
C PRO A 123 5.02 -2.50 15.11
N ASP A 124 5.99 -1.93 15.83
CA ASP A 124 6.05 -1.86 17.29
C ASP A 124 5.62 -0.44 17.68
N GLU A 125 4.31 -0.29 17.94
CA GLU A 125 3.62 0.96 18.28
C GLU A 125 3.93 1.50 19.70
#